data_AF-K1GDX3-F1
#
_entry.id   AF-K1GDX3-F1
#
_cell.length_a   1.000
_cell.length_b   1.000
_cell.length_c   1.000
_cell.angle_alpha   90.00
_cell.angle_beta   90.00
_cell.angle_gamma   90.00
#
_symmetry.space_group_name_H-M   'P 1'
#
loop_
_entity.id
_entity.type
_entity.pdbx_description
1 polymer ?
#
loop_
_entity_poly.entity_id
_entity_poly.type
_entity_poly.pdbx_seq_one_letter_code
_entity_poly.pdbx_strand_id
1 'polypeptide(L)'
;FFAAFGYGTDPQQMSLFGKNSQFNKSRYTSETFEKALEAQISPEALDEAKRIEIYHNYDKIFMEELPVAPQLNKMEYIVVNKRVKEYDWKYDTDMKEFDWSKIEVTAKEPISDSKN
;
A
#
# COMPACT_ATOMS: atom_id res chain seq x y z
N PHE A 1 0.33 20.25 4.85
CA PHE A 1 0.66 19.75 3.50
C PHE A 1 -0.37 18.71 3.11
N PHE A 2 -0.60 18.48 1.82
CA PHE A 2 -1.32 17.29 1.34
C PHE A 2 -0.28 16.30 0.79
N ALA A 3 -0.42 15.03 1.13
CA ALA A 3 0.50 13.98 0.70
C ALA A 3 -0.29 12.68 0.48
N ALA A 4 0.32 11.77 -0.26
CA ALA A 4 -0.18 10.41 -0.45
C ALA A 4 0.96 9.43 -0.13
N PHE A 5 0.60 8.23 0.32
CA PHE A 5 1.53 7.15 0.62
C PHE A 5 1.19 5.94 -0.24
N GLY A 6 2.21 5.32 -0.82
CA GLY A 6 2.09 3.97 -1.36
C GLY A 6 2.41 2.98 -0.24
N TYR A 7 1.50 2.05 0.02
CA TYR A 7 1.71 1.00 1.01
C TYR A 7 2.41 -0.21 0.37
N GLY A 8 3.24 -0.89 1.18
CA GLY A 8 3.75 -2.22 0.83
C GLY A 8 2.70 -3.29 1.09
N THR A 9 3.06 -4.56 0.87
CA THR A 9 2.19 -5.72 1.15
C THR A 9 2.08 -6.04 2.64
N ASP A 10 2.99 -5.53 3.47
CA ASP A 10 2.88 -5.58 4.93
C ASP A 10 2.13 -4.34 5.46
N PRO A 11 0.97 -4.50 6.12
CA PRO A 11 0.15 -3.39 6.58
C PRO A 11 0.72 -2.59 7.76
N GLN A 12 1.84 -3.01 8.38
CA GLN A 12 2.40 -2.27 9.52
C GLN A 12 2.86 -0.85 9.16
N GLN A 13 2.80 0.04 10.15
CA GLN A 13 2.90 1.48 9.96
C GLN A 13 4.15 2.11 10.62
N MET A 14 5.04 1.30 11.20
CA MET A 14 6.26 1.75 11.89
C MET A 14 7.15 2.60 10.99
N SER A 15 7.30 2.19 9.73
CA SER A 15 8.15 2.89 8.77
C SER A 15 7.62 4.28 8.39
N LEU A 16 6.33 4.55 8.55
CA LEU A 16 5.71 5.83 8.23
C LEU A 16 5.58 6.74 9.45
N PHE A 17 5.25 6.18 10.61
CA PHE A 17 4.82 6.98 11.76
C PHE A 17 5.67 6.83 13.02
N GLY A 18 6.56 5.85 13.12
CA GLY A 18 7.40 5.67 14.31
C GLY A 18 8.25 6.92 14.61
N LYS A 19 8.54 7.20 15.88
CA LYS A 19 9.29 8.41 16.32
C LYS A 19 10.64 8.61 15.61
N ASN A 20 11.32 7.53 15.28
CA ASN A 20 12.63 7.55 14.62
C ASN A 20 12.51 7.45 13.08
N SER A 21 11.31 7.35 12.54
CA SER A 21 11.10 7.29 11.10
C SER A 21 11.38 8.66 10.46
N GLN A 22 12.18 8.63 9.39
CA GLN A 22 12.36 9.80 8.53
C GLN A 22 11.10 10.15 7.73
N PHE A 23 10.17 9.20 7.57
CA PHE A 23 8.89 9.40 6.91
C PHE A 23 7.79 9.91 7.84
N ASN A 24 8.03 9.97 9.16
CA ASN A 24 7.13 10.67 10.06
C ASN A 24 7.23 12.19 9.79
N LYS A 25 6.43 12.66 8.81
CA LYS A 25 6.45 14.05 8.33
C LYS A 25 5.64 14.99 9.21
N SER A 26 4.64 14.50 9.94
CA SER A 26 3.92 15.30 10.93
C SER A 26 4.78 15.55 12.19
N ARG A 27 5.81 14.72 12.41
CA ARG A 27 6.64 14.70 13.62
C ARG A 27 5.83 14.40 14.88
N TYR A 28 4.62 13.86 14.73
CA TYR A 28 3.76 13.49 15.83
C TYR A 28 4.30 12.22 16.50
N THR A 29 4.29 12.19 17.82
CA THR A 29 4.59 10.99 18.61
C THR A 29 3.93 11.14 20.00
N SER A 30 3.49 10.02 20.56
CA SER A 30 2.94 9.92 21.90
C SER A 30 3.28 8.54 22.47
N GLU A 31 3.30 8.38 23.80
CA GLU A 31 3.56 7.06 24.38
C GLU A 31 2.52 6.01 23.97
N THR A 32 1.26 6.41 23.85
CA THR A 32 0.15 5.52 23.46
C THR A 32 0.28 5.12 21.99
N PHE A 33 0.58 6.06 21.11
CA PHE A 33 0.74 5.81 19.69
C PHE A 33 1.98 4.98 19.38
N GLU A 34 3.12 5.25 20.03
CA GLU A 34 4.31 4.42 19.88
C GLU A 34 4.07 2.98 20.34
N LYS A 35 3.36 2.75 21.45
CA LYS A 35 3.00 1.39 21.90
C LYS A 35 2.10 0.67 20.89
N ALA A 36 1.15 1.38 20.28
CA ALA A 36 0.26 0.81 19.27
C ALA A 36 1.03 0.42 18.00
N LEU A 37 1.98 1.25 17.58
CA LEU A 37 2.87 0.99 16.48
C LEU A 37 3.83 -0.19 16.77
N GLU A 38 4.44 -0.23 17.95
CA GLU A 38 5.33 -1.32 18.40
C GLU A 38 4.61 -2.68 18.46
N ALA A 39 3.33 -2.70 18.86
CA ALA A 39 2.52 -3.91 18.87
C ALA A 39 2.35 -4.54 17.48
N GLN A 40 2.34 -3.75 16.39
CA GLN A 40 2.20 -4.28 15.03
C GLN A 40 3.39 -5.13 14.58
N ILE A 41 4.56 -4.93 15.20
CA ILE A 41 5.80 -5.64 14.89
C ILE A 41 6.21 -6.61 16.00
N SER A 42 5.32 -6.87 16.97
CA SER A 42 5.59 -7.76 18.09
C SER A 42 5.42 -9.24 17.69
N PRO A 43 6.02 -10.19 18.44
CA PRO A 43 5.82 -11.62 18.18
C PRO A 43 4.35 -12.05 18.24
N GLU A 44 3.52 -11.40 19.06
CA GLU A 44 2.09 -11.68 19.17
C GLU A 44 1.34 -11.36 17.86
N ALA A 45 1.82 -10.41 17.06
CA ALA A 45 1.24 -10.09 15.76
C ALA A 45 1.46 -11.18 14.70
N LEU A 46 2.23 -12.24 15.00
CA LEU A 46 2.35 -13.44 14.16
C LEU A 46 1.11 -14.33 14.25
N ASP A 47 0.35 -14.25 15.35
CA ASP A 47 -0.95 -14.91 15.47
C ASP A 47 -2.02 -14.07 14.78
N GLU A 48 -2.83 -14.70 13.92
CA GLU A 48 -3.80 -13.99 13.08
C GLU A 48 -4.88 -13.27 13.91
N ALA A 49 -5.42 -13.93 14.92
CA ALA A 49 -6.46 -13.33 15.77
C ALA A 49 -5.91 -12.15 16.56
N LYS A 50 -4.70 -12.28 17.12
CA LYS A 50 -4.01 -11.19 17.81
C LYS A 50 -3.66 -10.04 16.88
N ARG A 51 -3.21 -10.34 15.66
CA ARG A 51 -2.92 -9.32 14.65
C ARG A 51 -4.16 -8.45 14.38
N ILE A 52 -5.33 -9.05 14.17
CA ILE A 52 -6.57 -8.31 13.95
C ILE A 52 -6.88 -7.38 15.14
N GLU A 53 -6.77 -7.87 16.37
CA GLU A 53 -6.97 -7.05 17.58
C GLU A 53 -5.99 -5.87 17.65
N ILE A 54 -4.72 -6.11 17.33
CA ILE A 54 -3.66 -5.08 17.32
C ILE A 54 -3.97 -3.98 16.31
N TYR A 55 -4.36 -4.31 15.08
CA TYR A 55 -4.69 -3.31 14.05
C TYR A 55 -5.95 -2.52 14.39
N HIS A 56 -7.00 -3.16 14.93
CA HIS A 56 -8.18 -2.42 15.40
C HIS A 56 -7.85 -1.44 16.53
N ASN A 57 -6.98 -1.84 17.47
CA ASN A 57 -6.53 -0.94 18.53
C ASN A 57 -5.69 0.23 17.98
N TYR A 58 -4.80 -0.05 17.02
CA TYR A 58 -4.05 0.99 16.32
C TYR A 58 -4.98 1.98 15.60
N ASP A 59 -5.96 1.50 14.83
CA ASP A 59 -6.88 2.37 14.09
C ASP A 59 -7.69 3.27 15.02
N LYS A 60 -8.12 2.74 16.17
CA LYS A 60 -8.79 3.53 17.20
C LYS A 60 -7.88 4.64 17.71
N ILE A 61 -6.66 4.32 18.13
CA ILE A 61 -5.69 5.31 18.65
C ILE A 61 -5.33 6.34 17.57
N PHE A 62 -5.13 5.90 16.32
CA PHE A 62 -4.85 6.77 15.19
C PHE A 62 -5.97 7.79 14.97
N MET A 63 -7.23 7.38 15.08
CA MET A 63 -8.37 8.28 14.93
C MET A 63 -8.62 9.17 16.17
N GLU A 64 -8.25 8.73 17.36
CA GLU A 64 -8.32 9.52 18.60
C GLU A 64 -7.22 10.59 18.66
N GLU A 65 -6.00 10.25 18.26
CA GLU A 65 -4.82 11.13 18.35
C GLU A 65 -4.54 11.92 17.07
N LEU A 66 -5.09 11.46 15.93
CA LEU A 66 -5.06 12.10 14.62
C LEU A 66 -3.66 12.62 14.21
N PRO A 67 -2.63 11.75 14.18
CA PRO A 67 -1.26 12.16 13.79
C PRO A 67 -1.21 12.75 12.38
N VAL A 68 -2.11 12.29 11.51
CA VAL A 68 -2.52 12.89 10.23
C VAL A 68 -3.99 12.56 9.98
N ALA A 69 -4.70 13.37 9.19
CA ALA A 69 -6.08 13.11 8.80
C ALA A 69 -6.17 12.30 7.49
N PRO A 70 -6.71 11.06 7.49
CA PRO A 70 -6.91 10.29 6.27
C PRO A 70 -7.91 10.99 5.33
N GLN A 71 -7.70 10.85 4.01
CA GLN A 71 -8.56 11.47 3.02
C GLN A 71 -9.32 10.44 2.18
N LEU A 72 -8.64 9.73 1.29
CA LEU A 72 -9.24 8.83 0.31
C LEU A 72 -8.31 7.66 0.02
N ASN A 73 -8.90 6.49 -0.22
CA ASN A 73 -8.21 5.39 -0.88
C ASN A 73 -8.20 5.64 -2.40
N LYS A 74 -7.05 5.44 -3.05
CA LYS A 74 -6.91 5.64 -4.49
C LYS A 74 -7.24 4.34 -5.22
N MET A 75 -8.17 4.41 -6.19
CA MET A 75 -8.29 3.40 -7.23
C MET A 75 -7.41 3.81 -8.42
N GLU A 76 -6.65 2.86 -8.94
CA GLU A 76 -5.81 3.07 -10.11
C GLU A 76 -6.40 2.36 -11.32
N TYR A 77 -6.15 2.91 -12.51
CA TYR A 77 -6.50 2.32 -13.80
C TYR A 77 -5.28 2.45 -14.71
N ILE A 78 -4.79 1.34 -15.25
CA ILE A 78 -3.75 1.35 -16.28
C ILE A 78 -4.41 1.09 -17.63
N VAL A 79 -4.26 2.04 -18.55
CA VAL A 79 -4.72 1.90 -19.93
C VAL A 79 -3.61 1.29 -20.76
N VAL A 80 -3.89 0.11 -21.33
CA VAL A 80 -2.93 -0.66 -22.12
C VAL A 80 -3.38 -0.66 -23.58
N ASN A 81 -2.47 -0.34 -24.51
CA ASN A 81 -2.81 -0.35 -25.93
C ASN A 81 -3.18 -1.78 -26.38
N LYS A 82 -4.19 -1.92 -27.25
CA LYS A 82 -4.67 -3.22 -27.77
C LYS A 82 -3.58 -4.06 -28.45
N ARG A 83 -2.42 -3.48 -28.83
CA ARG A 83 -1.28 -4.21 -29.39
C ARG A 83 -0.46 -4.99 -28.35
N VAL A 84 -0.55 -4.62 -27.07
CA VAL A 84 0.26 -5.24 -26.01
C VAL A 84 -0.47 -6.49 -25.53
N LYS A 85 0.23 -7.62 -25.50
CA LYS A 85 -0.27 -8.90 -24.98
C LYS A 85 0.53 -9.35 -23.77
N GLU A 86 -0.05 -10.29 -23.02
CA GLU A 86 0.53 -10.91 -21.82
C GLU A 86 0.85 -9.94 -20.67
N TYR A 87 0.48 -8.67 -20.78
CA TYR A 87 0.62 -7.72 -19.68
C TYR A 87 -0.48 -7.96 -18.65
N ASP A 88 -0.06 -8.38 -17.45
CA ASP A 88 -0.89 -8.40 -16.26
C ASP A 88 -0.22 -7.54 -15.18
N TRP A 89 -1.04 -6.78 -14.47
CA TRP A 89 -0.65 -5.84 -13.42
C TRP A 89 -1.29 -6.18 -12.08
N LYS A 90 -1.98 -7.33 -12.00
CA LYS A 90 -2.47 -7.88 -10.75
C LYS A 90 -1.29 -8.16 -9.82
N TYR A 91 -1.59 -8.10 -8.52
CA TYR A 91 -0.70 -8.60 -7.50
C TYR A 91 -0.63 -10.13 -7.61
N ASP A 92 0.36 -10.63 -8.35
CA ASP A 92 0.65 -12.05 -8.45
C ASP A 92 1.35 -12.51 -7.16
N THR A 93 0.58 -13.09 -6.26
CA THR A 93 1.08 -13.58 -4.96
C THR A 93 1.90 -14.86 -5.07
N ASP A 94 1.83 -15.60 -6.17
CA ASP A 94 2.59 -16.84 -6.37
C ASP A 94 3.70 -16.72 -7.43
N MET A 95 3.79 -15.58 -8.12
CA MET A 95 4.76 -15.23 -9.16
C MET A 95 4.82 -16.23 -10.32
N LYS A 96 3.72 -16.96 -10.59
CA LYS A 96 3.69 -17.98 -11.64
C LYS A 96 3.00 -17.50 -12.91
N GLU A 97 2.17 -16.48 -12.83
CA GLU A 97 1.30 -16.10 -13.94
C GLU A 97 2.01 -15.09 -14.85
N PHE A 98 2.49 -13.97 -14.28
CA PHE A 98 3.08 -12.88 -15.05
C PHE A 98 4.61 -12.86 -14.99
N ASP A 99 5.23 -12.69 -16.14
CA ASP A 99 6.66 -12.41 -16.27
C ASP A 99 6.84 -11.31 -17.33
N TRP A 100 7.65 -10.29 -16.99
CA TRP A 100 8.04 -9.22 -17.90
C TRP A 100 8.58 -9.73 -19.24
N SER A 101 9.21 -10.90 -19.25
CA SER A 101 9.75 -11.53 -20.46
C SER A 101 8.66 -12.01 -21.45
N LYS A 102 7.42 -12.22 -20.99
CA LYS A 102 6.29 -12.66 -21.82
C LYS A 102 5.63 -11.53 -22.59
N ILE A 103 5.89 -10.27 -22.23
CA ILE A 103 5.27 -9.13 -22.90
C ILE A 103 5.68 -9.10 -24.36
N GLU A 104 4.69 -9.02 -25.24
CA GLU A 104 4.89 -8.86 -26.67
C GLU A 104 4.02 -7.74 -27.25
N VAL A 105 4.38 -7.29 -28.46
CA VAL A 105 3.57 -6.39 -29.26
C VAL A 105 3.14 -7.08 -30.55
N THR A 106 1.86 -6.97 -30.89
CA THR A 106 1.28 -7.62 -32.08
C THR A 106 1.31 -6.74 -33.33
N ALA A 107 1.74 -5.49 -33.21
CA ALA A 107 1.79 -4.53 -34.29
C ALA A 107 2.97 -3.56 -34.11
N LYS A 108 3.60 -3.17 -35.23
CA LYS A 108 4.72 -2.22 -35.24
C LYS A 108 4.31 -0.86 -34.65
N GLU A 109 3.12 -0.39 -35.00
CA GLU A 109 2.57 0.88 -34.53
C GLU A 109 1.44 0.67 -33.49
N PRO A 110 1.19 1.64 -32.58
CA PRO A 110 0.05 1.61 -31.66
C PRO A 110 -1.28 1.50 -32.40
N ILE A 111 -2.19 0.67 -31.87
CA ILE A 111 -3.55 0.61 -32.40
C ILE A 111 -4.30 1.85 -31.90
N SER A 112 -4.62 2.76 -32.82
CA SER A 112 -5.50 3.89 -32.57
C SER A 112 -6.96 3.43 -32.63
N ASP A 113 -7.82 3.99 -31.79
CA ASP A 113 -9.26 3.78 -31.93
C ASP A 113 -9.74 4.64 -33.11
N SER A 114 -10.32 4.01 -34.14
CA SER A 114 -10.73 4.68 -35.37
C SER A 114 -12.01 5.51 -35.24
N LYS A 115 -12.48 5.76 -34.01
CA LYS A 115 -13.61 6.66 -33.75
C LYS A 115 -13.09 8.06 -33.44
N ASN A 116 -12.80 8.80 -34.51
CA ASN A 116 -12.90 10.27 -34.60
C ASN A 116 -13.16 10.63 -36.06
#